data_AF-A0A521BDD1-F1
#
_entry.id   AF-A0A521BDD1-F1
#
_cell.length_a   1.000
_cell.length_b   1.000
_cell.length_c   1.000
_cell.angle_alpha   90.00
_cell.angle_beta   90.00
_cell.angle_gamma   90.00
#
_symmetry.space_group_name_H-M   'P 1'
#
loop_
_entity.id
_entity.type
_entity.pdbx_description
1 polymer ?
#
loop_
_entity_poly.entity_id
_entity_poly.type
_entity_poly.pdbx_seq_one_letter_code
_entity_poly.pdbx_strand_id
1 'polypeptide(L)'
;MKRNCILALIWLVCLTGMQAQQRKDKLASLRTSKTIVSVSSVPETDDYAIQIIALKYPAGEPSFFNNIEQAREFSCADGYVRYTVGTFPTYAKAKNELVYYKDLGYVEAFVVNTAKYQLKNKIKRGFKPDPNKRYTIQLSAFRFPVYLSHFKGVEDVKEFYLKDKIYRYTVGSYSYKDAVAQLANIKAIGYKDAYVAELDAYLPYQIE
;
A
#
# COMPACT_ATOMS: atom_id res chain seq x y z
N MET A 1 76.65 22.05 13.96
CA MET A 1 76.09 23.41 14.16
C MET A 1 75.36 23.85 12.89
N LYS A 2 74.02 23.80 12.90
CA LYS A 2 73.07 24.73 12.27
C LYS A 2 71.66 24.11 12.33
N ARG A 3 70.82 24.72 13.17
CA ARG A 3 69.37 24.50 13.28
C ARG A 3 68.66 25.27 12.17
N ASN A 4 67.53 24.76 11.70
CA ASN A 4 66.29 25.46 11.31
C ASN A 4 65.28 24.37 10.87
N CYS A 5 64.29 24.01 11.70
CA CYS A 5 62.93 24.57 11.75
C CYS A 5 62.18 24.51 10.40
N ILE A 6 61.40 23.45 10.15
CA ILE A 6 60.18 23.52 9.31
C ILE A 6 59.05 22.77 10.02
N LEU A 7 57.89 23.42 10.00
CA LEU A 7 56.63 23.12 10.67
C LEU A 7 55.92 21.85 10.16
N ALA A 8 55.07 21.36 11.06
CA ALA A 8 53.97 20.40 10.94
C ALA A 8 53.29 20.24 9.56
N LEU A 9 52.95 18.99 9.24
CA LEU A 9 51.66 18.67 8.61
C LEU A 9 51.16 17.30 9.13
N ILE A 10 50.37 17.34 10.18
CA ILE A 10 49.45 16.26 10.55
C ILE A 10 48.26 16.42 9.60
N TRP A 11 48.09 15.51 8.64
CA TRP A 11 46.82 15.36 7.94
C TRP A 11 46.21 14.02 8.32
N LEU A 12 45.36 14.15 9.34
CA LEU A 12 44.32 13.23 9.73
C LEU A 12 43.45 12.95 8.49
N VAL A 13 43.68 11.82 7.79
CA VAL A 13 42.69 11.31 6.85
C VAL A 13 41.57 10.74 7.71
N CYS A 14 40.61 11.62 8.00
CA CYS A 14 39.36 11.32 8.64
C CYS A 14 38.77 10.03 8.07
N LEU A 15 38.49 9.10 8.99
CA LEU A 15 37.41 8.15 8.86
C LEU A 15 36.15 8.91 8.41
N THR A 16 35.88 8.97 7.11
CA THR A 16 34.50 9.07 6.64
C THR A 16 33.96 7.67 6.60
N GLY A 17 33.78 7.12 7.80
CA GLY A 17 32.64 6.25 8.03
C GLY A 17 31.41 7.06 7.66
N MET A 18 30.99 6.92 6.40
CA MET A 18 29.63 7.28 6.02
C MET A 18 28.76 6.30 6.79
N GLN A 19 28.36 6.76 7.97
CA GLN A 19 27.18 6.35 8.66
C GLN A 19 26.03 6.41 7.66
N ALA A 20 25.80 5.31 6.95
CA ALA A 20 24.45 4.87 6.68
C ALA A 20 23.85 4.61 8.07
N GLN A 21 23.42 5.69 8.72
CA GLN A 21 22.61 5.63 9.92
C GLN A 21 21.39 4.83 9.49
N GLN A 22 21.38 3.52 9.76
CA GLN A 22 20.19 2.70 9.62
C GLN A 22 19.13 3.42 10.45
N ARG A 23 18.21 4.13 9.78
CA ARG A 23 17.04 4.67 10.45
C ARG A 23 16.35 3.46 11.04
N LYS A 24 16.37 3.37 12.37
CA LYS A 24 15.68 2.32 13.10
C LYS A 24 14.22 2.37 12.67
N ASP A 25 13.77 1.32 11.98
CA ASP A 25 12.38 1.16 11.56
C ASP A 25 11.49 1.22 12.81
N LYS A 26 10.78 2.33 12.95
CA LYS A 26 9.97 2.62 14.15
C LYS A 26 8.73 1.72 14.21
N LEU A 27 8.38 1.07 13.11
CA LEU A 27 7.20 0.23 12.96
C LEU A 27 7.54 -1.26 12.91
N ALA A 28 8.80 -1.65 13.15
CA ALA A 28 9.26 -3.03 13.04
C ALA A 28 8.36 -4.06 13.77
N SER A 29 7.83 -3.71 14.94
CA SER A 29 6.93 -4.58 15.72
C SER A 29 5.50 -4.68 15.17
N LEU A 30 5.11 -3.77 14.27
CA LEU A 30 3.79 -3.72 13.63
C LEU A 30 3.83 -4.27 12.20
N ARG A 31 5.02 -4.41 11.60
CA ARG A 31 5.16 -4.90 10.23
C ARG A 31 4.77 -6.36 10.11
N THR A 32 4.11 -6.69 9.01
CA THR A 32 3.59 -8.02 8.74
C THR A 32 3.75 -8.38 7.26
N SER A 33 3.80 -9.69 6.97
CA SER A 33 3.67 -10.21 5.60
C SER A 33 2.21 -10.32 5.17
N LYS A 34 1.26 -10.42 6.12
CA LYS A 34 -0.16 -10.50 5.85
C LYS A 34 -0.68 -9.15 5.39
N THR A 35 -1.42 -9.12 4.29
CA THR A 35 -1.89 -7.88 3.68
C THR A 35 -3.41 -7.77 3.75
N ILE A 36 -3.89 -6.73 4.43
CA ILE A 36 -5.29 -6.33 4.36
C ILE A 36 -5.34 -5.07 3.51
N VAL A 37 -5.69 -5.24 2.24
CA VAL A 37 -5.72 -4.19 1.22
C VAL A 37 -6.98 -3.36 1.39
N SER A 38 -6.84 -2.09 1.73
CA SER A 38 -7.97 -1.16 1.84
C SER A 38 -8.42 -0.71 0.44
N VAL A 39 -9.63 -1.09 0.04
CA VAL A 39 -10.18 -0.78 -1.28
C VAL A 39 -10.98 0.52 -1.24
N SER A 40 -10.50 1.54 -1.96
CA SER A 40 -11.14 2.86 -2.06
C SER A 40 -12.05 3.04 -3.28
N SER A 41 -11.99 2.13 -4.24
CA SER A 41 -12.83 2.13 -5.44
C SER A 41 -13.13 0.70 -5.89
N VAL A 42 -14.36 0.45 -6.33
CA VAL A 42 -14.74 -0.84 -6.91
C VAL A 42 -14.31 -0.93 -8.38
N PRO A 43 -14.02 -2.13 -8.90
CA PRO A 43 -13.73 -2.33 -10.32
C PRO A 43 -14.89 -1.86 -11.23
N GLU A 44 -14.57 -1.43 -12.46
CA GLU A 44 -15.58 -1.02 -13.44
C GLU A 44 -16.28 -2.21 -14.11
N THR A 45 -15.62 -3.35 -14.13
CA THR A 45 -16.14 -4.63 -14.62
C THR A 45 -16.44 -5.56 -13.47
N ASP A 46 -17.18 -6.63 -13.75
CA ASP A 46 -17.41 -7.69 -12.78
C ASP A 46 -16.10 -8.20 -12.16
N ASP A 47 -16.10 -8.33 -10.83
CA ASP A 47 -15.03 -8.92 -10.04
C ASP A 47 -15.66 -9.83 -8.98
N TYR A 48 -15.65 -11.13 -9.24
CA TYR A 48 -16.18 -12.11 -8.31
C TYR A 48 -15.12 -12.43 -7.24
N ALA A 49 -15.55 -12.52 -5.99
CA ALA A 49 -14.68 -12.82 -4.86
C ALA A 49 -15.43 -13.66 -3.84
N ILE A 50 -14.72 -14.14 -2.82
CA ILE A 50 -15.32 -14.86 -1.71
C ILE A 50 -15.34 -13.91 -0.51
N GLN A 51 -16.52 -13.49 -0.08
CA GLN A 51 -16.65 -12.72 1.15
C GLN A 51 -16.56 -13.69 2.32
N ILE A 52 -15.57 -13.46 3.19
CA ILE A 52 -15.29 -14.33 4.35
C ILE A 52 -15.94 -13.81 5.63
N ILE A 53 -16.09 -12.49 5.76
CA ILE A 53 -16.78 -11.87 6.91
C ILE A 53 -17.20 -10.43 6.62
N ALA A 54 -18.14 -9.91 7.41
CA ALA A 54 -18.47 -8.49 7.51
C ALA A 54 -18.44 -8.05 8.97
N LEU A 55 -17.69 -7.00 9.30
CA LEU A 55 -17.50 -6.49 10.66
C LEU A 55 -18.11 -5.10 10.83
N LYS A 56 -18.49 -4.74 12.06
CA LYS A 56 -18.88 -3.36 12.40
C LYS A 56 -17.67 -2.42 12.51
N TYR A 57 -16.54 -2.96 12.92
CA TYR A 57 -15.27 -2.24 13.04
C TYR A 57 -14.20 -2.98 12.23
N PRO A 58 -13.19 -2.27 11.69
CA PRO A 58 -12.10 -2.93 10.99
C PRO A 58 -11.37 -3.95 11.87
N ALA A 59 -10.74 -4.95 11.25
CA ALA A 59 -9.87 -5.91 11.90
C ALA A 59 -8.82 -5.20 12.77
N GLY A 60 -8.65 -5.67 14.01
CA GLY A 60 -7.77 -5.05 15.00
C GLY A 60 -6.30 -5.43 14.88
N GLU A 61 -6.00 -6.54 14.22
CA GLU A 61 -4.64 -7.03 14.01
C GLU A 61 -4.47 -7.77 12.66
N PRO A 62 -3.23 -7.91 12.15
CA PRO A 62 -2.97 -8.62 10.89
C PRO A 62 -3.42 -10.09 10.89
N SER A 63 -3.31 -10.75 12.03
CA SER A 63 -3.59 -12.18 12.19
C SER A 63 -5.06 -12.50 12.45
N PHE A 64 -5.94 -11.50 12.42
CA PHE A 64 -7.38 -11.67 12.60
C PHE A 64 -7.97 -12.73 11.65
N PHE A 65 -7.40 -12.87 10.45
CA PHE A 65 -7.77 -13.88 9.47
C PHE A 65 -6.80 -15.08 9.50
N ASN A 66 -7.22 -16.16 10.15
CA ASN A 66 -6.48 -17.41 10.17
C ASN A 66 -6.30 -17.99 8.77
N ASN A 67 -5.08 -18.40 8.42
CA ASN A 67 -4.74 -19.00 7.13
C ASN A 67 -5.03 -18.13 5.89
N ILE A 68 -5.21 -16.82 6.08
CA ILE A 68 -5.34 -15.86 4.98
C ILE A 68 -4.11 -14.97 4.97
N GLU A 69 -3.38 -15.00 3.86
CA GLU A 69 -2.22 -14.12 3.63
C GLU A 69 -2.62 -12.76 3.07
N GLN A 70 -3.70 -12.71 2.30
CA GLN A 70 -4.21 -11.48 1.70
C GLN A 70 -5.73 -11.43 1.77
N ALA A 71 -6.25 -10.32 2.29
CA ALA A 71 -7.67 -9.97 2.23
C ALA A 71 -7.84 -8.58 1.63
N ARG A 72 -8.98 -8.34 0.99
CA ARG A 72 -9.41 -7.01 0.54
C ARG A 72 -10.48 -6.50 1.49
N GLU A 73 -10.31 -5.28 1.97
CA GLU A 73 -11.18 -4.59 2.91
C GLU A 73 -12.02 -3.53 2.20
N PHE A 74 -13.34 -3.64 2.32
CA PHE A 74 -14.29 -2.72 1.71
C PHE A 74 -15.12 -2.04 2.80
N SER A 75 -14.90 -0.75 3.01
CA SER A 75 -15.74 0.06 3.91
C SER A 75 -17.04 0.44 3.20
N CYS A 76 -18.12 -0.28 3.48
CA CYS A 76 -19.40 -0.12 2.80
C CYS A 76 -20.30 0.94 3.43
N ALA A 77 -21.20 1.51 2.62
CA ALA A 77 -22.09 2.61 2.98
C ALA A 77 -23.15 2.21 4.03
N ASP A 78 -23.43 0.92 4.17
CA ASP A 78 -24.32 0.34 5.19
C ASP A 78 -23.65 0.20 6.57
N GLY A 79 -22.43 0.73 6.72
CA GLY A 79 -21.70 0.75 7.98
C GLY A 79 -21.00 -0.55 8.34
N TYR A 80 -20.92 -1.52 7.41
CA TYR A 80 -20.10 -2.71 7.58
C TYR A 80 -18.79 -2.63 6.78
N VAL A 81 -17.74 -3.21 7.35
CA VAL A 81 -16.47 -3.44 6.67
C VAL A 81 -16.47 -4.89 6.19
N ARG A 82 -16.49 -5.09 4.87
CA ARG A 82 -16.51 -6.42 4.26
C ARG A 82 -15.10 -6.86 3.89
N TYR A 83 -14.78 -8.12 4.17
CA TYR A 83 -13.50 -8.71 3.82
C TYR A 83 -13.71 -9.79 2.79
N THR A 84 -12.98 -9.69 1.67
CA THR A 84 -13.01 -10.69 0.61
C THR A 84 -11.63 -11.23 0.31
N VAL A 85 -11.60 -12.43 -0.25
CA VAL A 85 -10.41 -13.13 -0.73
C VAL A 85 -10.60 -13.53 -2.18
N GLY A 86 -9.49 -13.55 -2.91
CA GLY A 86 -9.46 -13.84 -4.34
C GLY A 86 -10.10 -12.75 -5.22
N THR A 87 -9.82 -12.89 -6.51
CA THR A 87 -10.47 -12.16 -7.61
C THR A 87 -10.65 -13.16 -8.75
N PHE A 88 -11.87 -13.27 -9.23
CA PHE A 88 -12.27 -14.28 -10.20
C PHE A 88 -13.08 -13.61 -11.31
N PRO A 89 -12.79 -13.92 -12.58
CA PRO A 89 -13.48 -13.29 -13.70
C PRO A 89 -14.93 -13.76 -13.85
N THR A 90 -15.31 -14.88 -13.20
CA THR A 90 -16.67 -15.42 -13.28
C THR A 90 -17.13 -15.96 -11.93
N TYR A 91 -18.45 -15.92 -11.71
CA TYR A 91 -19.09 -16.55 -10.55
C TYR A 91 -18.72 -18.03 -10.42
N ALA A 92 -18.70 -18.77 -11.55
CA ALA A 92 -18.38 -20.19 -11.54
C ALA A 92 -16.97 -20.48 -10.99
N LYS A 93 -15.96 -19.70 -11.40
CA LYS A 93 -14.60 -19.83 -10.86
C LYS A 93 -14.55 -19.52 -9.36
N ALA A 94 -15.19 -18.43 -8.93
CA ALA A 94 -15.28 -18.10 -7.51
C ALA A 94 -16.00 -19.18 -6.70
N LYS A 95 -17.04 -19.79 -7.28
CA LYS A 95 -17.84 -20.84 -6.62
C LYS A 95 -17.04 -22.13 -6.43
N ASN A 96 -16.17 -22.48 -7.37
CA ASN A 96 -15.27 -23.62 -7.22
C ASN A 96 -14.25 -23.40 -6.09
N GLU A 97 -13.72 -22.17 -6.00
CA GLU A 97 -12.75 -21.78 -4.95
C GLU A 97 -13.38 -21.62 -3.57
N LEU A 98 -14.70 -21.39 -3.48
CA LEU A 98 -15.41 -21.22 -2.22
C LEU A 98 -15.19 -22.41 -1.25
N VAL A 99 -15.11 -23.64 -1.77
CA VAL A 99 -14.94 -24.85 -0.96
C VAL A 99 -13.66 -24.78 -0.14
N TYR A 100 -12.55 -24.37 -0.77
CA TYR A 100 -11.26 -24.21 -0.09
C TYR A 100 -11.35 -23.29 1.14
N TYR A 101 -11.99 -22.12 1.01
CA TYR A 101 -12.10 -21.20 2.14
C TYR A 101 -13.08 -21.68 3.22
N LYS A 102 -14.10 -22.44 2.85
CA LYS A 102 -14.96 -23.11 3.84
C LYS A 102 -14.18 -24.15 4.64
N ASP A 103 -13.32 -24.92 3.98
CA ASP A 103 -12.46 -25.92 4.62
C ASP A 103 -11.38 -25.28 5.53
N LEU A 104 -10.98 -24.03 5.24
CA LEU A 104 -10.15 -23.22 6.15
C LEU A 104 -10.89 -22.72 7.41
N GLY A 105 -12.20 -22.96 7.51
CA GLY A 105 -13.03 -22.59 8.66
C GLY A 105 -13.97 -21.40 8.41
N TYR A 106 -13.94 -20.77 7.23
CA TYR A 106 -14.88 -19.70 6.86
C TYR A 106 -16.21 -20.28 6.35
N VAL A 107 -16.90 -21.04 7.20
CA VAL A 107 -18.08 -21.85 6.83
C VAL A 107 -19.23 -21.03 6.25
N GLU A 108 -19.37 -19.78 6.70
CA GLU A 108 -20.38 -18.81 6.24
C GLU A 108 -19.93 -18.01 5.00
N ALA A 109 -18.75 -18.28 4.46
CA ALA A 109 -18.28 -17.58 3.26
C ALA A 109 -19.20 -17.83 2.07
N PHE A 110 -19.28 -16.82 1.20
CA PHE A 110 -20.09 -16.87 -0.01
C PHE A 110 -19.49 -16.04 -1.14
N VAL A 111 -19.89 -16.37 -2.38
CA VAL A 111 -19.45 -15.63 -3.57
C VAL A 111 -20.18 -14.30 -3.65
N VAL A 112 -19.42 -13.23 -3.87
CA VAL A 112 -19.91 -11.87 -4.10
C VAL A 112 -19.37 -11.32 -5.40
N ASN A 113 -20.00 -10.27 -5.93
CA ASN A 113 -19.41 -9.43 -6.97
C ASN A 113 -19.06 -8.08 -6.36
N THR A 114 -17.77 -7.81 -6.18
CA THR A 114 -17.26 -6.62 -5.47
C THR A 114 -17.53 -5.33 -6.26
N ALA A 115 -17.70 -5.42 -7.59
CA ALA A 115 -18.09 -4.29 -8.43
C ALA A 115 -19.44 -3.70 -8.01
N LYS A 116 -20.28 -4.50 -7.34
CA LYS A 116 -21.60 -4.09 -6.84
C LYS A 116 -21.55 -3.49 -5.43
N TYR A 117 -20.40 -3.45 -4.77
CA TYR A 117 -20.31 -2.86 -3.44
C TYR A 117 -20.52 -1.34 -3.47
N GLN A 118 -21.28 -0.87 -2.49
CA GLN A 118 -21.48 0.56 -2.26
C GLN A 118 -20.50 0.99 -1.17
N LEU A 119 -19.40 1.64 -1.56
CA LEU A 119 -18.40 2.13 -0.60
C LEU A 119 -18.89 3.41 0.08
N LYS A 120 -18.54 3.59 1.37
CA LYS A 120 -18.90 4.78 2.16
C LYS A 120 -18.27 6.06 1.60
N ASN A 121 -16.99 5.99 1.25
CA ASN A 121 -16.21 7.12 0.75
C ASN A 121 -15.90 6.90 -0.74
N LYS A 122 -16.92 6.90 -1.60
CA LYS A 122 -16.68 6.84 -3.06
C LYS A 122 -15.85 8.05 -3.48
N ILE A 123 -14.70 7.81 -4.12
CA ILE A 123 -13.94 8.87 -4.78
C ILE A 123 -14.82 9.44 -5.90
N LYS A 124 -15.12 10.74 -5.85
CA LYS A 124 -15.92 11.41 -6.88
C LYS A 124 -15.09 11.50 -8.18
N ARG A 125 -15.66 11.05 -9.30
CA ARG A 125 -15.06 11.22 -10.64
C ARG A 125 -15.17 12.69 -11.05
N GLY A 126 -14.10 13.27 -11.60
CA GLY A 126 -14.00 14.70 -11.95
C GLY A 126 -12.68 15.35 -11.58
N PHE A 127 -11.61 14.56 -11.45
CA PHE A 127 -10.29 15.05 -11.12
C PHE A 127 -9.76 15.96 -12.25
N LYS A 128 -9.45 17.21 -11.89
CA LYS A 128 -8.75 18.17 -12.77
C LYS A 128 -7.34 18.36 -12.21
N PRO A 129 -6.28 18.06 -12.98
CA PRO A 129 -4.92 18.27 -12.52
C PRO A 129 -4.64 19.76 -12.34
N ASP A 130 -3.96 20.10 -11.24
CA ASP A 130 -3.45 21.43 -10.95
C ASP A 130 -1.97 21.46 -11.39
N PRO A 131 -1.58 22.32 -12.35
CA PRO A 131 -0.22 22.40 -12.84
C PRO A 131 0.79 22.87 -11.78
N ASN A 132 0.33 23.49 -10.69
CA ASN A 132 1.20 23.95 -9.61
C ASN A 132 1.43 22.90 -8.53
N LYS A 133 0.76 21.74 -8.62
CA LYS A 133 0.87 20.65 -7.65
C LYS A 133 1.77 19.54 -8.16
N ARG A 134 2.30 18.78 -7.19
CA ARG A 134 3.05 17.55 -7.47
C ARG A 134 2.19 16.32 -7.26
N TYR A 135 2.49 15.30 -8.03
CA TYR A 135 1.79 14.03 -8.05
C TYR A 135 2.71 12.88 -7.72
N THR A 136 2.15 11.82 -7.16
CA THR A 136 2.85 10.58 -6.83
C THR A 136 2.03 9.40 -7.36
N ILE A 137 2.64 8.23 -7.47
CA ILE A 137 1.92 7.01 -7.82
C ILE A 137 1.70 6.24 -6.52
N GLN A 138 0.45 6.10 -6.10
CA GLN A 138 0.12 5.21 -4.99
C GLN A 138 0.13 3.76 -5.49
N LEU A 139 1.00 2.93 -4.90
CA LEU A 139 1.18 1.53 -5.22
C LEU A 139 0.12 0.66 -4.53
N SER A 140 -0.12 0.91 -3.24
CA SER A 140 -1.03 0.13 -2.41
C SER A 140 -1.45 0.90 -1.16
N ALA A 141 -2.54 0.44 -0.56
CA ALA A 141 -3.07 0.93 0.70
C ALA A 141 -3.39 -0.26 1.61
N PHE A 142 -2.74 -0.34 2.78
CA PHE A 142 -2.87 -1.46 3.71
C PHE A 142 -3.37 -1.01 5.09
N ARG A 143 -4.16 -1.86 5.75
CA ARG A 143 -4.61 -1.63 7.13
C ARG A 143 -3.44 -1.65 8.13
N PHE A 144 -2.44 -2.46 7.86
CA PHE A 144 -1.24 -2.65 8.68
C PHE A 144 0.01 -2.42 7.84
N PRO A 145 1.12 -1.95 8.43
CA PRO A 145 2.32 -1.67 7.66
C PRO A 145 2.95 -2.98 7.17
N VAL A 146 3.51 -2.94 5.96
CA VAL A 146 4.27 -4.05 5.37
C VAL A 146 5.73 -3.65 5.24
N TYR A 147 6.63 -4.62 5.09
CA TYR A 147 8.04 -4.32 4.78
C TYR A 147 8.17 -3.70 3.39
N LEU A 148 9.06 -2.70 3.21
CA LEU A 148 9.33 -2.10 1.90
C LEU A 148 9.81 -3.14 0.87
N SER A 149 10.42 -4.23 1.32
CA SER A 149 10.78 -5.37 0.47
C SER A 149 9.59 -6.07 -0.18
N HIS A 150 8.35 -5.75 0.21
CA HIS A 150 7.12 -6.15 -0.47
C HIS A 150 7.05 -5.56 -1.89
N PHE A 151 7.55 -4.34 -2.10
CA PHE A 151 7.46 -3.61 -3.36
C PHE A 151 8.62 -3.98 -4.29
N LYS A 152 8.54 -5.16 -4.91
CA LYS A 152 9.56 -5.63 -5.86
C LYS A 152 9.59 -4.74 -7.11
N GLY A 153 10.80 -4.45 -7.60
CA GLY A 153 11.01 -3.69 -8.83
C GLY A 153 10.66 -2.20 -8.73
N VAL A 154 10.46 -1.67 -7.52
CA VAL A 154 10.22 -0.24 -7.28
C VAL A 154 11.18 0.25 -6.21
N GLU A 155 11.96 1.27 -6.56
CA GLU A 155 12.88 1.94 -5.64
C GLU A 155 12.21 3.17 -5.02
N ASP A 156 12.79 3.68 -3.93
CA ASP A 156 12.35 4.90 -3.24
C ASP A 156 10.87 4.96 -2.88
N VAL A 157 10.33 3.82 -2.43
CA VAL A 157 8.96 3.75 -1.90
C VAL A 157 8.87 4.54 -0.60
N LYS A 158 7.92 5.46 -0.54
CA LYS A 158 7.59 6.27 0.63
C LYS A 158 6.37 5.72 1.33
N GLU A 159 6.36 5.82 2.66
CA GLU A 159 5.29 5.31 3.50
C GLU A 159 4.58 6.43 4.25
N PHE A 160 3.25 6.39 4.26
CA PHE A 160 2.40 7.41 4.88
C PHE A 160 1.31 6.77 5.73
N TYR A 161 1.04 7.33 6.91
CA TYR A 161 -0.06 6.90 7.78
C TYR A 161 -1.11 8.01 7.95
N LEU A 162 -2.19 7.91 7.19
CA LEU A 162 -3.19 8.97 7.08
C LEU A 162 -4.25 8.88 8.20
N LYS A 163 -5.07 9.94 8.30
CA LYS A 163 -6.16 10.08 9.29
C LYS A 163 -7.19 8.94 9.28
N ASP A 164 -7.33 8.24 8.17
CA ASP A 164 -8.22 7.08 8.05
C ASP A 164 -7.61 5.77 8.57
N LYS A 165 -6.41 5.85 9.17
CA LYS A 165 -5.68 4.74 9.77
C LYS A 165 -5.27 3.67 8.76
N ILE A 166 -5.00 4.09 7.53
CA ILE A 166 -4.51 3.24 6.44
C ILE A 166 -3.10 3.69 6.04
N TYR A 167 -2.20 2.72 5.96
CA TYR A 167 -0.83 2.88 5.48
C TYR A 167 -0.86 2.94 3.95
N ARG A 168 -0.28 3.98 3.37
CA ARG A 168 -0.20 4.16 1.92
C ARG A 168 1.24 4.20 1.49
N TYR A 169 1.51 3.50 0.39
CA TYR A 169 2.84 3.39 -0.18
C TYR A 169 2.83 4.04 -1.54
N THR A 170 3.71 5.01 -1.74
CA THR A 170 3.79 5.76 -2.99
C THR A 170 5.21 5.86 -3.50
N VAL A 171 5.35 6.18 -4.79
CA VAL A 171 6.66 6.38 -5.41
C VAL A 171 6.69 7.66 -6.23
N GLY A 172 7.81 8.35 -6.14
CA GLY A 172 8.15 9.51 -6.98
C GLY A 172 7.35 10.77 -6.67
N SER A 173 7.73 11.84 -7.37
CA SER A 173 7.16 13.18 -7.27
C SER A 173 7.24 13.85 -8.62
N TYR A 174 6.11 14.05 -9.27
CA TYR A 174 6.02 14.32 -10.70
C TYR A 174 5.08 15.48 -11.01
N SER A 175 5.18 16.04 -12.22
CA SER A 175 4.03 16.73 -12.83
C SER A 175 2.92 15.72 -13.12
N TYR A 176 1.68 16.16 -13.34
CA TYR A 176 0.59 15.21 -13.65
C TYR A 176 0.88 14.39 -14.92
N LYS A 177 1.39 15.04 -15.97
CA LYS A 177 1.72 14.39 -17.24
C LYS A 177 2.76 13.29 -17.04
N ASP A 178 3.82 13.58 -16.28
CA ASP A 178 4.88 12.61 -16.02
C ASP A 178 4.40 11.49 -15.10
N ALA A 179 3.52 11.78 -14.13
CA ALA A 179 2.91 10.78 -13.27
C ALA A 179 2.08 9.77 -14.08
N VAL A 180 1.31 10.23 -15.08
CA VAL A 180 0.54 9.35 -15.97
C VAL A 180 1.46 8.46 -16.81
N ALA A 181 2.57 9.00 -17.32
CA ALA A 181 3.56 8.21 -18.06
C ALA A 181 4.22 7.15 -17.16
N GLN A 182 4.65 7.54 -15.96
CA GLN A 182 5.25 6.62 -15.00
C GLN A 182 4.26 5.58 -14.46
N LEU A 183 2.97 5.92 -14.35
CA LEU A 183 1.94 4.97 -13.96
C LEU A 183 1.86 3.79 -14.94
N ALA A 184 2.03 4.03 -16.25
CA ALA A 184 2.04 2.95 -17.24
C ALA A 184 3.19 1.96 -16.98
N ASN A 185 4.38 2.46 -16.64
CA ASN A 185 5.54 1.63 -16.29
C ASN A 185 5.27 0.82 -15.00
N ILE A 186 4.75 1.48 -13.97
CA ILE A 186 4.40 0.85 -12.69
C ILE A 186 3.34 -0.25 -12.87
N LYS A 187 2.35 -0.03 -13.73
CA LYS A 187 1.35 -1.06 -14.06
C LYS A 187 1.96 -2.22 -14.85
N ALA A 188 2.89 -1.95 -15.77
CA ALA A 188 3.55 -2.97 -16.58
C ALA A 188 4.38 -3.95 -15.74
N ILE A 189 4.97 -3.50 -14.63
CA ILE A 189 5.72 -4.36 -13.70
C ILE A 189 4.85 -5.06 -12.64
N GLY A 190 3.52 -4.88 -12.67
CA GLY A 190 2.58 -5.70 -11.90
C GLY A 190 1.64 -4.95 -10.94
N TYR A 191 1.84 -3.65 -10.69
CA TYR A 191 0.98 -2.86 -9.79
C TYR A 191 -0.28 -2.35 -10.50
N LYS A 192 -1.15 -3.28 -10.91
CA LYS A 192 -2.32 -3.00 -11.77
C LYS A 192 -3.30 -1.97 -11.19
N ASP A 193 -3.45 -1.99 -9.87
CA ASP A 193 -4.36 -1.11 -9.12
C ASP A 193 -3.72 0.24 -8.74
N ALA A 194 -2.46 0.47 -9.12
CA ALA A 194 -1.81 1.74 -8.87
C ALA A 194 -2.54 2.88 -9.59
N TYR A 195 -2.48 4.07 -8.99
CA TYR A 195 -3.08 5.28 -9.55
C TYR A 195 -2.31 6.54 -9.17
N VAL A 196 -2.53 7.60 -9.95
CA VAL A 196 -1.95 8.92 -9.67
C VAL A 196 -2.71 9.59 -8.53
N ALA A 197 -1.97 10.02 -7.50
CA ALA A 197 -2.49 10.77 -6.36
C ALA A 197 -1.78 12.11 -6.22
N GLU A 198 -2.47 13.11 -5.70
CA GLU A 198 -1.84 14.39 -5.32
C GLU A 198 -0.90 14.17 -4.15
N LEU A 199 0.38 14.57 -4.28
CA LEU A 199 1.41 14.30 -3.29
C LEU A 199 1.22 15.12 -2.00
N ASP A 200 0.76 16.37 -2.11
CA ASP A 200 0.65 17.28 -0.98
C ASP A 200 -0.32 16.77 0.10
N ALA A 201 -1.33 15.98 -0.30
CA ALA A 201 -2.26 15.33 0.62
C ALA A 201 -1.58 14.28 1.53
N TYR A 202 -0.39 13.80 1.17
CA TYR A 202 0.37 12.77 1.88
C TYR A 202 1.47 13.35 2.76
N LEU A 203 2.15 14.41 2.32
CA LEU A 203 3.37 14.94 2.96
C LEU A 203 3.25 15.15 4.48
N PRO A 204 2.13 15.67 5.03
CA PRO A 204 1.99 15.83 6.48
C PRO A 204 1.95 14.51 7.28
N TYR A 205 1.82 13.37 6.60
CA TYR A 205 1.61 12.04 7.18
C TYR A 205 2.77 11.07 6.87
N GLN A 206 3.90 11.57 6.33
CA GLN A 206 5.03 10.72 5.99
C GLN A 206 5.68 10.14 7.26
N ILE A 207 5.94 8.85 7.24
CA ILE A 207 6.57 8.12 8.34
C ILE A 207 7.94 7.56 7.93
N GLU A 208 8.12 7.19 6.67
CA GLU A 208 9.41 6.85 6.03
C GLU A 208 9.53 7.45 4.63
#